data_AF-A0A2N1TYW7-F1
#
_entry.id   AF-A0A2N1TYW7-F1
#
_cell.length_a   1.000
_cell.length_b   1.000
_cell.length_c   1.000
_cell.angle_alpha   90.00
_cell.angle_beta   90.00
_cell.angle_gamma   90.00
#
_symmetry.space_group_name_H-M   'P 1'
#
loop_
_entity.id
_entity.type
_entity.pdbx_description
1 polymer ?
#
loop_
_entity_poly.entity_id
_entity_poly.type
_entity_poly.pdbx_seq_one_letter_code
_entity_poly.pdbx_strand_id
1 'polypeptide(L)'
;MKKTSKLAGVAMATLMAVSNSPAIAGEQASGASCDDTASSGEAVGVSGDRALGRQKLIDALKSMKNEPEKIEFHSAMCYKMAMPPATVDYTCPGCGNNTTHQYSSAAGEMVRQIASVRRSLPNLPVKIALDETALCSKCSKSERAALVFTSECGICSTSFTWKTSNSNDLDQLGWLFLDYPVTVINDGPGNGPLQNPDKVKAMVEFVSGCTFCPKCIEKLQLSYEKQP
;
A
#
# COMPACT_ATOMS: atom_id res chain seq x y z
N MET A 1 -24.88 61.91 -5.19
CA MET A 1 -25.21 62.10 -6.62
C MET A 1 -24.79 60.82 -7.35
N LYS A 2 -25.70 59.88 -7.66
CA LYS A 2 -26.29 59.59 -8.99
C LYS A 2 -25.22 59.63 -10.12
N LYS A 3 -24.92 58.56 -10.87
CA LYS A 3 -25.84 57.78 -11.74
C LYS A 3 -25.36 56.34 -12.04
N THR A 4 -26.39 55.53 -12.25
CA THR A 4 -26.56 54.13 -12.73
C THR A 4 -26.35 53.91 -14.23
N SER A 5 -26.02 52.66 -14.63
CA SER A 5 -26.63 51.89 -15.76
C SER A 5 -25.96 50.47 -15.83
N LYS A 6 -26.58 49.29 -15.64
CA LYS A 6 -27.65 48.55 -16.39
C LYS A 6 -27.32 48.40 -17.89
N LEU A 7 -27.39 47.28 -18.62
CA LEU A 7 -28.19 46.02 -18.61
C LEU A 7 -27.51 45.04 -19.64
N ALA A 8 -27.48 43.72 -19.38
CA ALA A 8 -28.25 42.65 -20.04
C ALA A 8 -27.66 42.04 -21.34
N GLY A 9 -27.72 40.71 -21.44
CA GLY A 9 -27.48 39.96 -22.67
C GLY A 9 -27.33 38.46 -22.44
N VAL A 10 -28.45 37.77 -22.23
CA VAL A 10 -28.58 36.30 -22.19
C VAL A 10 -28.47 35.73 -23.60
N ALA A 11 -27.77 34.61 -23.77
CA ALA A 11 -28.05 33.65 -24.82
C ALA A 11 -27.83 32.22 -24.28
N MET A 12 -28.94 31.53 -24.05
CA MET A 12 -29.04 30.08 -24.00
C MET A 12 -28.76 29.50 -25.39
N ALA A 13 -28.13 28.32 -25.47
CA ALA A 13 -28.85 27.05 -25.75
C ALA A 13 -27.92 25.89 -26.14
N THR A 14 -28.20 24.73 -25.53
CA THR A 14 -28.12 23.33 -26.04
C THR A 14 -26.76 22.78 -26.48
N LEU A 15 -26.16 21.87 -25.70
CA LEU A 15 -26.39 20.40 -25.66
C LEU A 15 -25.97 19.66 -26.93
N MET A 16 -24.78 19.05 -26.88
CA MET A 16 -24.51 17.75 -27.48
C MET A 16 -23.73 16.92 -26.45
N ALA A 17 -24.40 15.89 -25.93
CA ALA A 17 -23.80 14.86 -25.11
C ALA A 17 -22.97 13.94 -26.00
N VAL A 18 -21.70 13.73 -25.64
CA VAL A 18 -20.97 12.52 -26.04
C VAL A 18 -20.40 11.92 -24.76
N SER A 19 -21.13 10.92 -24.27
CA SER A 19 -20.71 9.98 -23.26
C SER A 19 -19.53 9.16 -23.78
N ASN A 20 -18.38 9.25 -23.13
CA ASN A 20 -17.34 8.24 -23.25
C ASN A 20 -16.84 7.88 -21.86
N SER A 21 -17.53 6.92 -21.24
CA SER A 21 -16.97 6.10 -20.17
C SER A 21 -16.26 4.91 -20.82
N PRO A 22 -15.10 4.53 -20.29
CA PRO A 22 -15.00 3.20 -19.70
C PRO A 22 -14.49 3.35 -18.25
N ALA A 23 -15.25 2.90 -17.25
CA ALA A 23 -15.42 1.50 -16.87
C ALA A 23 -14.07 0.86 -16.49
N ILE A 24 -13.87 0.82 -15.18
CA ILE A 24 -12.81 0.13 -14.46
C ILE A 24 -13.07 -1.39 -14.52
N ALA A 25 -12.06 -2.17 -14.86
CA ALA A 25 -11.82 -3.56 -14.42
C ALA A 25 -10.37 -3.85 -14.86
N GLY A 26 -9.40 -3.95 -13.94
CA GLY A 26 -9.07 -5.20 -13.25
C GLY A 26 -8.25 -6.10 -14.18
N GLU A 27 -7.18 -6.78 -13.82
CA GLU A 27 -6.44 -6.97 -12.58
C GLU A 27 -5.19 -7.76 -13.02
N GLN A 28 -4.10 -7.62 -12.28
CA GLN A 28 -2.96 -8.55 -12.21
C GLN A 28 -2.06 -8.74 -13.45
N ALA A 29 -0.99 -7.93 -13.48
CA ALA A 29 0.32 -8.45 -13.85
C ALA A 29 0.80 -9.41 -12.74
N SER A 30 0.50 -10.71 -12.89
CA SER A 30 1.23 -11.78 -12.20
C SER A 30 2.23 -12.36 -13.18
N GLY A 31 3.51 -12.01 -13.02
CA GLY A 31 4.58 -12.77 -13.66
C GLY A 31 4.49 -14.21 -13.18
N ALA A 32 4.04 -15.10 -14.06
CA ALA A 32 3.99 -16.52 -13.74
C ALA A 32 5.41 -17.08 -13.82
N SER A 33 6.02 -17.34 -12.66
CA SER A 33 7.00 -18.43 -12.53
C SER A 33 6.28 -19.71 -12.91
N CYS A 34 6.74 -20.38 -13.96
CA CYS A 34 6.29 -21.73 -14.29
C CYS A 34 7.03 -22.73 -13.38
N ASP A 35 6.61 -22.77 -12.12
CA ASP A 35 6.91 -23.91 -11.26
C ASP A 35 5.85 -25.00 -11.47
N ASP A 36 6.34 -26.21 -11.79
CA ASP A 36 5.55 -27.42 -11.88
C ASP A 36 5.06 -27.81 -10.48
N THR A 37 3.79 -27.59 -10.20
CA THR A 37 3.10 -28.33 -9.13
C THR A 37 1.73 -28.76 -9.63
N ALA A 38 1.62 -30.07 -9.86
CA ALA A 38 0.38 -30.73 -10.21
C ALA A 38 -0.61 -30.64 -9.04
N SER A 39 -1.84 -30.21 -9.32
CA SER A 39 -2.99 -30.56 -8.48
C SER A 39 -4.21 -30.84 -9.35
N SER A 40 -4.68 -32.07 -9.21
CA SER A 40 -5.83 -32.69 -9.86
C SER A 40 -7.15 -32.11 -9.36
N GLY A 41 -8.04 -31.74 -10.28
CA GLY A 41 -9.43 -31.41 -9.99
C GLY A 41 -10.29 -31.34 -11.27
N GLU A 42 -11.14 -32.35 -11.43
CA GLU A 42 -12.25 -32.59 -12.37
C GLU A 42 -12.35 -31.80 -13.69
N ALA A 43 -12.21 -32.55 -14.80
CA ALA A 43 -12.42 -32.07 -16.16
C ALA A 43 -13.91 -32.09 -16.54
N VAL A 44 -14.53 -30.92 -16.60
CA VAL A 44 -15.69 -30.70 -17.48
C VAL A 44 -15.18 -30.71 -18.92
N GLY A 45 -15.74 -31.61 -19.74
CA GLY A 45 -15.28 -31.89 -21.10
C GLY A 45 -15.24 -30.67 -22.01
N VAL A 46 -14.03 -30.16 -22.26
CA VAL A 46 -13.68 -29.15 -23.28
C VAL A 46 -12.37 -29.58 -23.95
N SER A 47 -12.29 -30.85 -24.38
CA SER A 47 -11.05 -31.42 -24.93
C SER A 47 -10.77 -30.93 -26.35
N GLY A 48 -11.82 -30.64 -27.14
CA GLY A 48 -11.71 -30.18 -28.53
C GLY A 48 -11.16 -28.76 -28.67
N ASP A 49 -11.70 -27.81 -27.90
CA ASP A 49 -11.30 -26.39 -28.00
C ASP A 49 -9.91 -26.13 -27.41
N ARG A 50 -9.51 -26.89 -26.37
CA ARG A 50 -8.16 -26.78 -25.78
C ARG A 50 -7.08 -27.33 -26.69
N ALA A 51 -7.33 -28.43 -27.39
CA ALA A 51 -6.37 -28.99 -28.34
C ALA A 51 -6.15 -28.05 -29.55
N LEU A 52 -7.25 -27.46 -30.06
CA LEU A 52 -7.19 -26.49 -31.14
C LEU A 52 -6.53 -25.17 -30.70
N GLY A 53 -6.81 -24.71 -29.48
CA GLY A 53 -6.12 -23.57 -28.87
C GLY A 53 -4.62 -23.81 -28.67
N ARG A 54 -4.23 -25.01 -28.21
CA ARG A 54 -2.83 -25.42 -28.06
C ARG A 54 -2.12 -25.46 -29.41
N GLN A 55 -2.76 -26.01 -30.45
CA GLN A 55 -2.16 -26.07 -31.78
C GLN A 55 -1.94 -24.67 -32.38
N LYS A 56 -2.94 -23.77 -32.26
CA LYS A 56 -2.81 -22.37 -32.66
C LYS A 56 -1.66 -21.65 -31.95
N LEU A 57 -1.48 -21.92 -30.66
CA LEU A 57 -0.37 -21.37 -29.88
C LEU A 57 0.99 -21.89 -30.40
N ILE A 58 1.11 -23.19 -30.67
CA ILE A 58 2.33 -23.79 -31.22
C ILE A 58 2.66 -23.20 -32.59
N ASP A 59 1.66 -23.02 -33.45
CA ASP A 59 1.85 -22.49 -34.79
C ASP A 59 2.23 -21.00 -34.77
N ALA A 60 1.62 -20.21 -33.87
CA ALA A 60 2.03 -18.84 -33.62
C ALA A 60 3.47 -18.74 -33.11
N LEU A 61 3.87 -19.60 -32.16
CA LEU A 61 5.25 -19.64 -31.63
C LEU A 61 6.26 -20.03 -32.71
N LYS A 62 5.93 -20.99 -33.58
CA LYS A 62 6.78 -21.38 -34.72
C LYS A 62 6.91 -20.26 -35.75
N SER A 63 5.81 -19.55 -36.04
CA SER A 63 5.82 -18.39 -36.94
C SER A 63 6.71 -17.27 -36.39
N MET A 64 6.59 -16.96 -35.09
CA MET A 64 7.43 -15.94 -34.45
C MET A 64 8.91 -16.31 -34.44
N LYS A 65 9.25 -17.59 -34.26
CA LYS A 65 10.63 -18.09 -34.30
C LYS A 65 11.25 -17.99 -35.70
N ASN A 66 10.48 -18.33 -36.74
CA ASN A 66 11.01 -18.47 -38.09
C ASN A 66 11.05 -17.15 -38.86
N GLU A 67 10.19 -16.19 -38.50
CA GLU A 67 10.07 -14.90 -39.20
C GLU A 67 10.10 -13.72 -38.21
N PRO A 68 11.15 -13.60 -37.36
CA PRO A 68 11.20 -12.57 -36.31
C PRO A 68 11.16 -11.15 -36.87
N GLU A 69 11.64 -10.95 -38.10
CA GLU A 69 11.68 -9.65 -38.79
C GLU A 69 10.29 -9.16 -39.25
N LYS A 70 9.30 -10.06 -39.35
CA LYS A 70 7.91 -9.69 -39.69
C LYS A 70 7.09 -9.29 -38.47
N ILE A 71 7.65 -9.44 -37.26
CA ILE A 71 7.02 -8.99 -36.02
C ILE A 71 7.33 -7.51 -35.87
N GLU A 72 6.33 -6.66 -36.02
CA GLU A 72 6.46 -5.24 -35.75
C GLU A 72 6.79 -5.04 -34.26
N PHE A 73 8.06 -4.77 -33.97
CA PHE A 73 8.48 -4.31 -32.65
C PHE A 73 8.14 -2.83 -32.53
N HIS A 74 7.03 -2.53 -31.87
CA HIS A 74 6.87 -1.22 -31.26
C HIS A 74 7.91 -1.14 -30.13
N SER A 75 8.97 -0.35 -30.33
CA SER A 75 9.94 -0.07 -29.27
C SER A 75 9.23 0.41 -28.00
N ALA A 76 9.81 0.11 -26.84
CA ALA A 76 9.24 0.48 -25.55
C ALA A 76 8.81 1.95 -25.57
N MET A 77 7.49 2.18 -25.54
CA MET A 77 6.97 3.54 -25.53
C MET A 77 7.47 4.22 -24.26
N CYS A 78 8.28 5.26 -24.42
CA CYS A 78 8.69 6.13 -23.32
C CYS A 78 7.47 6.92 -22.86
N TYR A 79 6.66 6.32 -21.98
CA TYR A 79 5.57 7.03 -21.32
C TYR A 79 6.15 8.10 -20.41
N LYS A 80 5.53 9.28 -20.42
CA LYS A 80 5.84 10.32 -19.43
C LYS A 80 5.54 9.76 -18.04
N MET A 81 6.45 9.95 -17.09
CA MET A 81 6.19 9.59 -15.69
C MET A 81 4.90 10.27 -15.24
N ALA A 82 3.92 9.49 -14.78
CA ALA A 82 2.71 10.04 -14.20
C ALA A 82 3.10 10.81 -12.92
N MET A 83 2.76 12.10 -12.87
CA MET A 83 2.94 12.87 -11.65
C MET A 83 2.00 12.34 -10.55
N PRO A 84 2.45 12.33 -9.28
CA PRO A 84 1.57 11.99 -8.18
C PRO A 84 0.35 12.91 -8.18
N PRO A 85 -0.84 12.40 -7.80
CA PRO A 85 -2.05 13.20 -7.74
C PRO A 85 -1.92 14.31 -6.69
N ALA A 86 -2.70 15.38 -6.82
CA ALA A 86 -2.69 16.47 -5.85
C ALA A 86 -3.28 16.06 -4.48
N THR A 87 -4.22 15.12 -4.49
CA THR A 87 -4.96 14.67 -3.31
C THR A 87 -5.05 13.15 -3.26
N VAL A 88 -5.34 12.65 -2.06
CA VAL A 88 -5.67 11.25 -1.81
C VAL A 88 -6.95 11.17 -1.00
N ASP A 89 -7.85 10.27 -1.39
CA ASP A 89 -9.11 10.06 -0.70
C ASP A 89 -8.98 8.93 0.31
N TYR A 90 -9.60 9.12 1.47
CA TYR A 90 -9.66 8.16 2.56
C TYR A 90 -11.09 7.89 2.96
N THR A 91 -11.50 6.62 2.89
CA THR A 91 -12.79 6.16 3.42
C THR A 91 -12.60 5.63 4.83
N CYS A 92 -13.25 6.27 5.82
CA CYS A 92 -13.15 5.84 7.21
C CYS A 92 -13.88 4.50 7.42
N PRO A 93 -13.21 3.47 7.98
CA PRO A 93 -13.85 2.18 8.22
C PRO A 93 -14.90 2.23 9.34
N GLY A 94 -14.81 3.19 10.26
CA GLY A 94 -15.75 3.32 11.39
C GLY A 94 -17.08 3.99 11.03
N CYS A 95 -17.06 5.05 10.20
CA CYS A 95 -18.26 5.84 9.87
C CYS A 95 -18.61 5.88 8.39
N GLY A 96 -17.79 5.30 7.51
CA GLY A 96 -17.98 5.28 6.06
C GLY A 96 -17.76 6.63 5.35
N ASN A 97 -17.39 7.69 6.06
CA ASN A 97 -17.21 9.01 5.46
C ASN A 97 -15.91 9.11 4.66
N ASN A 98 -16.00 9.72 3.47
CA ASN A 98 -14.84 10.04 2.66
C ASN A 98 -14.21 11.38 3.09
N THR A 99 -12.89 11.37 3.26
CA THR A 99 -12.08 12.53 3.61
C THR A 99 -10.98 12.66 2.58
N THR A 100 -10.85 13.84 1.96
CA THR A 100 -9.80 14.12 0.99
C THR A 100 -8.63 14.82 1.69
N HIS A 101 -7.43 14.29 1.54
CA HIS A 101 -6.19 14.83 2.10
C HIS A 101 -5.26 15.30 0.97
N GLN A 102 -4.42 16.30 1.23
CA GLN A 102 -3.37 16.67 0.27
C GLN A 102 -2.33 15.55 0.20
N TYR A 103 -1.86 15.23 -1.01
CA TYR A 103 -0.92 14.12 -1.23
C TYR A 103 0.38 14.27 -0.44
N SER A 104 0.88 15.50 -0.32
CA SER A 104 2.11 15.86 0.40
C SER A 104 1.92 16.12 1.90
N SER A 105 0.68 16.07 2.41
CA SER A 105 0.44 16.24 3.85
C SER A 105 0.76 14.96 4.62
N ALA A 106 1.09 15.08 5.91
CA ALA A 106 1.32 13.93 6.80
C ALA A 106 0.11 12.97 6.82
N ALA A 107 -1.12 13.51 6.77
CA ALA A 107 -2.33 12.70 6.66
C ALA A 107 -2.40 11.95 5.34
N GLY A 108 -2.07 12.61 4.22
CA GLY A 108 -2.03 11.99 2.90
C GLY A 108 -0.98 10.89 2.78
N GLU A 109 0.17 11.05 3.44
CA GLU A 109 1.18 10.00 3.55
C GLU A 109 0.69 8.79 4.34
N MET A 110 0.09 9.00 5.52
CA MET A 110 -0.52 7.91 6.30
C MET A 110 -1.55 7.14 5.48
N VAL A 111 -2.43 7.84 4.77
CA VAL A 111 -3.47 7.23 3.93
C VAL A 111 -2.87 6.36 2.82
N ARG A 112 -1.76 6.77 2.21
CA ARG A 112 -1.08 5.96 1.18
C ARG A 112 -0.53 4.65 1.75
N GLN A 113 -0.06 4.66 2.99
CA GLN A 113 0.55 3.49 3.62
C GLN A 113 -0.47 2.58 4.33
N ILE A 114 -1.63 3.12 4.73
CA ILE A 114 -2.58 2.44 5.62
C ILE A 114 -3.10 1.11 5.07
N ALA A 115 -3.29 1.01 3.75
CA ALA A 115 -3.74 -0.22 3.12
C ALA A 115 -2.70 -1.34 3.21
N SER A 116 -1.40 -0.99 3.22
CA SER A 116 -0.32 -1.95 3.47
C SER A 116 -0.33 -2.37 4.94
N VAL A 117 -0.39 -1.40 5.85
CA VAL A 117 -0.44 -1.65 7.31
C VAL A 117 -1.60 -2.59 7.66
N ARG A 118 -2.83 -2.29 7.22
CA ARG A 118 -4.01 -3.14 7.46
C ARG A 118 -3.83 -4.58 7.00
N ARG A 119 -3.15 -4.79 5.86
CA ARG A 119 -2.91 -6.13 5.30
C ARG A 119 -1.83 -6.88 6.07
N SER A 120 -0.86 -6.17 6.61
CA SER A 120 0.29 -6.79 7.28
C SER A 120 0.06 -7.04 8.78
N LEU A 121 -0.76 -6.22 9.46
CA LEU A 121 -1.04 -6.37 10.91
C LEU A 121 -1.50 -7.78 11.32
N PRO A 122 -2.39 -8.48 10.58
CA PRO A 122 -2.82 -9.84 10.95
C PRO A 122 -1.71 -10.90 10.92
N ASN A 123 -0.62 -10.64 10.19
CA ASN A 123 0.49 -11.58 10.05
C ASN A 123 1.51 -11.45 11.19
N LEU A 124 1.33 -10.50 12.10
CA LEU A 124 2.24 -10.30 13.23
C LEU A 124 2.04 -11.39 14.30
N PRO A 125 3.12 -11.78 15.01
CA PRO A 125 3.05 -12.74 16.11
C PRO A 125 2.32 -12.19 17.34
N VAL A 126 2.07 -10.89 17.39
CA VAL A 126 1.32 -10.20 18.45
C VAL A 126 0.06 -9.56 17.90
N LYS A 127 -0.99 -9.50 18.71
CA LYS A 127 -2.23 -8.82 18.31
C LYS A 127 -2.04 -7.32 18.41
N ILE A 128 -2.22 -6.63 17.29
CA ILE A 128 -2.20 -5.17 17.21
C ILE A 128 -3.47 -4.72 16.52
N ALA A 129 -4.25 -3.89 17.21
CA ALA A 129 -5.41 -3.21 16.66
C ALA A 129 -5.03 -1.79 16.22
N LEU A 130 -5.51 -1.38 15.05
CA LEU A 130 -5.28 -0.05 14.49
C LEU A 130 -6.54 0.82 14.61
N ASP A 131 -6.37 2.02 15.16
CA ASP A 131 -7.36 3.09 15.21
C ASP A 131 -6.92 4.23 14.28
N GLU A 132 -7.77 4.49 13.28
CA GLU A 132 -7.56 5.44 12.20
C GLU A 132 -8.53 6.62 12.26
N THR A 133 -9.24 6.78 13.38
CA THR A 133 -10.28 7.81 13.55
C THR A 133 -9.74 9.23 13.37
N ALA A 134 -8.47 9.47 13.70
CA ALA A 134 -7.79 10.76 13.54
C ALA A 134 -7.56 11.17 12.08
N LEU A 135 -7.71 10.26 11.11
CA LEU A 135 -7.67 10.56 9.67
C LEU A 135 -9.02 10.97 9.08
N CYS A 136 -10.11 10.78 9.83
CA CYS A 136 -11.46 11.12 9.37
C CYS A 136 -11.85 12.51 9.85
N SER A 137 -12.33 13.36 8.94
CA SER A 137 -12.83 14.70 9.29
C SER A 137 -14.03 14.70 10.25
N LYS A 138 -14.81 13.61 10.30
CA LYS A 138 -15.96 13.46 11.19
C LYS A 138 -15.64 12.78 12.52
N CYS A 139 -14.79 11.76 12.50
CA CYS A 139 -14.46 10.98 13.71
C CYS A 139 -13.31 11.60 14.51
N SER A 140 -12.48 12.42 13.87
CA SER A 140 -11.32 12.98 14.54
C SER A 140 -11.74 13.92 15.66
N LYS A 141 -11.14 13.70 16.84
CA LYS A 141 -11.18 14.61 17.99
C LYS A 141 -9.94 15.51 18.04
N SER A 142 -9.07 15.41 17.04
CA SER A 142 -7.70 15.93 17.01
C SER A 142 -7.47 16.71 15.72
N GLU A 143 -6.83 17.87 15.80
CA GLU A 143 -6.41 18.62 14.61
C GLU A 143 -5.25 17.94 13.87
N ARG A 144 -4.53 17.02 14.53
CA ARG A 144 -3.38 16.33 13.96
C ARG A 144 -3.74 14.90 13.55
N ALA A 145 -3.34 14.55 12.33
CA ALA A 145 -3.37 13.18 11.85
C ALA A 145 -2.40 12.31 12.65
N ALA A 146 -2.87 11.14 13.05
CA ALA A 146 -2.08 10.13 13.74
C ALA A 146 -2.70 8.75 13.48
N LEU A 147 -1.88 7.70 13.55
CA LEU A 147 -2.36 6.33 13.66
C LEU A 147 -2.12 5.88 15.09
N VAL A 148 -3.18 5.40 15.73
CA VAL A 148 -3.10 4.89 17.11
C VAL A 148 -3.17 3.38 17.06
N PHE A 149 -2.24 2.72 17.72
CA PHE A 149 -2.14 1.28 17.76
C PHE A 149 -2.33 0.79 19.19
N THR A 150 -3.11 -0.26 19.35
CA THR A 150 -3.26 -0.95 20.64
C THR A 150 -2.70 -2.36 20.49
N SER A 151 -1.56 -2.61 21.12
CA SER A 151 -0.88 -3.90 21.10
C SER A 151 -1.20 -4.70 22.35
N GLU A 152 -1.39 -6.00 22.19
CA GLU A 152 -1.34 -6.98 23.27
C GLU A 152 0.11 -7.40 23.50
N CYS A 153 0.62 -7.24 24.74
CA CYS A 153 1.98 -7.64 25.05
C CYS A 153 2.19 -9.14 24.81
N GLY A 154 3.22 -9.50 24.02
CA GLY A 154 3.52 -10.88 23.66
C GLY A 154 3.92 -11.82 24.81
N ILE A 155 3.98 -11.34 26.06
CA ILE A 155 4.33 -12.14 27.25
C ILE A 155 3.21 -12.17 28.27
N CYS A 156 2.73 -11.00 28.69
CA CYS A 156 1.79 -10.88 29.79
C CYS A 156 0.35 -10.60 29.35
N SER A 157 0.10 -10.55 28.03
CA SER A 157 -1.20 -10.24 27.43
C SER A 157 -1.82 -8.90 27.86
N THR A 158 -1.05 -8.03 28.52
CA THR A 158 -1.51 -6.69 28.89
C THR A 158 -1.54 -5.81 27.65
N SER A 159 -2.66 -5.12 27.43
CA SER A 159 -2.80 -4.17 26.32
C SER A 159 -2.12 -2.84 26.65
N PHE A 160 -1.48 -2.24 25.65
CA PHE A 160 -0.91 -0.90 25.74
C PHE A 160 -1.07 -0.16 24.40
N THR A 161 -1.06 1.17 24.46
CA THR A 161 -1.30 2.02 23.30
C THR A 161 -0.06 2.81 22.94
N TRP A 162 0.22 2.89 21.64
CA TRP A 162 1.27 3.73 21.06
C TRP A 162 0.72 4.43 19.81
N LYS A 163 1.42 5.44 19.32
CA LYS A 163 0.96 6.25 18.19
C LYS A 163 2.10 6.60 17.25
N THR A 164 1.81 6.66 15.96
CA THR A 164 2.70 7.24 14.94
C THR A 164 2.08 8.53 14.44
N SER A 165 2.90 9.57 14.34
CA SER A 165 2.41 10.91 13.94
C SER A 165 3.29 11.62 12.92
N ASN A 166 4.45 11.04 12.60
CA ASN A 166 5.36 11.55 11.60
C ASN A 166 5.67 10.45 10.56
N SER A 167 6.20 10.85 9.41
CA SER A 167 6.54 9.97 8.29
C SER A 167 7.60 8.92 8.66
N ASN A 168 8.59 9.30 9.46
CA ASN A 168 9.69 8.41 9.86
C ASN A 168 9.17 7.23 10.68
N ASP A 169 8.23 7.46 11.61
CA ASP A 169 7.61 6.41 12.42
C ASP A 169 6.84 5.41 11.53
N LEU A 170 6.25 5.88 10.41
CA LEU A 170 5.53 5.03 9.47
C LEU A 170 6.48 4.14 8.68
N ASP A 171 7.61 4.67 8.22
CA ASP A 171 8.63 3.88 7.54
C ASP A 171 9.21 2.79 8.46
N GLN A 172 9.33 3.08 9.76
CA GLN A 172 9.76 2.11 10.78
C GLN A 172 8.75 0.99 11.04
N LEU A 173 7.46 1.16 10.68
CA LEU A 173 6.47 0.07 10.79
C LEU A 173 6.89 -1.17 9.98
N GLY A 174 7.66 -0.98 8.90
CA GLY A 174 8.24 -2.07 8.12
C GLY A 174 9.04 -3.06 8.97
N TRP A 175 9.67 -2.59 10.05
CA TRP A 175 10.46 -3.42 10.95
C TRP A 175 9.64 -4.42 11.76
N LEU A 176 8.33 -4.19 11.94
CA LEU A 176 7.45 -5.15 12.61
C LEU A 176 7.22 -6.40 11.77
N PHE A 177 7.37 -6.30 10.44
CA PHE A 177 7.04 -7.36 9.49
C PHE A 177 8.29 -8.12 9.00
N LEU A 178 9.40 -8.04 9.74
CA LEU A 178 10.61 -8.80 9.41
C LEU A 178 10.42 -10.29 9.72
N ASP A 179 11.03 -11.13 8.89
CA ASP A 179 11.10 -12.57 9.18
C ASP A 179 12.09 -12.83 10.31
N TYR A 180 11.66 -13.62 11.30
CA TYR A 180 12.47 -13.98 12.47
C TYR A 180 12.99 -15.43 12.33
N PRO A 181 14.28 -15.70 12.65
CA PRO A 181 15.28 -14.77 13.17
C PRO A 181 15.81 -13.81 12.08
N VAL A 182 15.95 -12.53 12.44
CA VAL A 182 16.47 -11.51 11.52
C VAL A 182 17.96 -11.74 11.31
N THR A 183 18.34 -12.18 10.10
CA THR A 183 19.74 -12.41 9.71
C THR A 183 20.30 -11.31 8.82
N VAL A 184 19.43 -10.61 8.08
CA VAL A 184 19.77 -9.49 7.19
C VAL A 184 18.62 -8.49 7.23
N ILE A 185 18.95 -7.20 7.27
CA ILE A 185 17.98 -6.12 7.06
C ILE A 185 18.48 -5.32 5.86
N ASN A 186 17.67 -5.14 4.83
CA ASN A 186 18.05 -4.32 3.68
C ASN A 186 17.55 -2.89 3.89
N ASP A 187 18.42 -1.90 3.71
CA ASP A 187 18.10 -0.48 3.97
C ASP A 187 17.42 0.19 2.75
N GLY A 188 16.53 -0.54 2.09
CA GLY A 188 15.82 -0.10 0.88
C GLY A 188 16.51 -0.48 -0.45
N PRO A 189 15.89 -0.14 -1.59
CA PRO A 189 16.37 -0.54 -2.91
C PRO A 189 17.75 0.09 -3.22
N GLY A 190 18.75 -0.75 -3.51
CA GLY A 190 20.11 -0.31 -3.83
C GLY A 190 21.02 -0.10 -2.61
N ASN A 191 20.46 -0.12 -1.40
CA ASN A 191 21.24 -0.11 -0.17
C ASN A 191 21.38 -1.57 0.29
N GLY A 192 22.63 -2.02 0.44
CA GLY A 192 22.94 -3.39 0.83
C GLY A 192 22.48 -3.75 2.26
N PRO A 193 22.98 -4.87 2.81
CA PRO A 193 22.67 -5.24 4.19
C PRO A 193 23.05 -4.11 5.16
N LEU A 194 22.18 -3.87 6.14
CA LEU A 194 22.39 -2.90 7.21
C LEU A 194 23.66 -3.24 7.98
N GLN A 195 24.67 -2.39 7.84
CA GLN A 195 25.92 -2.45 8.63
C GLN A 195 25.97 -1.38 9.73
N ASN A 196 24.89 -0.60 9.91
CA ASN A 196 24.84 0.51 10.86
C ASN A 196 24.29 0.04 12.22
N PRO A 197 25.12 -0.03 13.29
CA PRO A 197 24.70 -0.49 14.61
C PRO A 197 23.62 0.40 15.25
N ASP A 198 23.63 1.71 14.96
CA ASP A 198 22.66 2.65 15.52
C ASP A 198 21.25 2.39 14.96
N LYS A 199 21.15 2.01 13.68
CA LYS A 199 19.88 1.63 13.07
C LYS A 199 19.36 0.30 13.62
N VAL A 200 20.24 -0.66 13.91
CA VAL A 200 19.85 -1.91 14.58
C VAL A 200 19.32 -1.63 15.98
N LYS A 201 19.99 -0.75 16.74
CA LYS A 201 19.53 -0.29 18.05
C LYS A 201 18.15 0.37 17.97
N ALA A 202 17.96 1.32 17.05
CA ALA A 202 16.67 1.99 16.84
C ALA A 202 15.56 1.00 16.47
N MET A 203 15.86 0.00 15.63
CA MET A 203 14.92 -1.05 15.26
C MET A 203 14.49 -1.88 16.47
N VAL A 204 15.45 -2.34 17.29
CA VAL A 204 15.14 -3.13 18.48
C VAL A 204 14.31 -2.33 19.48
N GLU A 205 14.65 -1.06 19.71
CA GLU A 205 13.89 -0.15 20.58
C GLU A 205 12.45 0.05 20.06
N PHE A 206 12.28 0.28 18.75
CA PHE A 206 10.98 0.46 18.14
C PHE A 206 10.13 -0.81 18.21
N VAL A 207 10.66 -1.94 17.76
CA VAL A 207 9.94 -3.23 17.73
C VAL A 207 9.59 -3.67 19.14
N SER A 208 10.51 -3.57 20.09
CA SER A 208 10.23 -3.94 21.49
C SER A 208 9.16 -3.03 22.10
N GLY A 209 9.23 -1.72 21.84
CA GLY A 209 8.23 -0.75 22.28
C GLY A 209 6.83 -0.97 21.68
N CYS A 210 6.73 -1.58 20.51
CA CYS A 210 5.46 -1.88 19.85
C CYS A 210 4.88 -3.26 20.22
N THR A 211 5.71 -4.19 20.73
CA THR A 211 5.33 -5.60 20.96
C THR A 211 5.29 -5.99 22.43
N PHE A 212 6.00 -5.28 23.31
CA PHE A 212 6.08 -5.58 24.74
C PHE A 212 5.71 -4.35 25.59
N CYS A 213 5.05 -4.60 26.73
CA CYS A 213 4.78 -3.53 27.69
C CYS A 213 6.08 -3.11 28.41
N PRO A 214 6.16 -1.88 28.97
CA PRO A 214 7.38 -1.38 29.61
C PRO A 214 7.96 -2.32 30.67
N LYS A 215 7.10 -2.95 31.47
CA LYS A 215 7.51 -3.93 32.50
C LYS A 215 8.19 -5.17 31.91
N CYS A 216 7.71 -5.64 30.76
CA CYS A 216 8.29 -6.80 30.08
C CYS A 216 9.59 -6.44 29.35
N ILE A 217 9.71 -5.22 28.81
CA ILE A 217 10.94 -4.72 28.18
C ILE A 217 12.08 -4.70 29.21
N GLU A 218 11.83 -4.14 30.39
CA GLU A 218 12.80 -4.11 31.49
C GLU A 218 13.19 -5.52 31.94
N LYS A 219 12.20 -6.40 32.12
CA LYS A 219 12.44 -7.79 32.54
C LYS A 219 13.27 -8.58 31.52
N LEU A 220 13.07 -8.32 30.23
CA LEU A 220 13.80 -8.98 29.14
C LEU A 220 15.12 -8.30 28.76
N GLN A 221 15.45 -7.15 29.39
CA GLN A 221 16.64 -6.36 29.08
C GLN A 221 16.71 -5.95 27.58
N LEU A 222 15.57 -5.62 26.99
CA LEU A 222 15.48 -5.22 25.57
C LEU A 222 15.74 -3.71 25.34
N SER A 223 15.87 -2.93 26.41
CA SER A 223 16.25 -1.53 26.35
C SER A 223 17.77 -1.39 26.29
N TYR A 224 18.28 -0.66 25.30
CA TYR A 224 19.67 -0.21 25.35
C TYR A 224 19.79 0.94 26.35
N GLU A 225 20.80 0.90 27.21
CA GLU A 225 21.13 2.04 28.05
C GLU A 225 21.37 3.28 27.17
N LYS A 226 20.83 4.43 27.59
CA LYS A 226 21.27 5.72 27.05
C LYS A 226 22.74 5.86 27.43
N GLN A 227 23.64 5.73 26.45
CA GLN A 227 25.01 6.18 26.66
C GLN A 227 24.95 7.67 27.02
N PRO A 228 25.66 8.10 28.07
CA PRO A 228 25.62 9.46 28.59
C PRO A 228 26.06 10.50 27.56
#